data_AF-A0A970CWV7-F1
#
_entry.id   AF-A0A970CWV7-F1
#
_cell.length_a   1.000
_cell.length_b   1.000
_cell.length_c   1.000
_cell.angle_alpha   90.00
_cell.angle_beta   90.00
_cell.angle_gamma   90.00
#
_symmetry.space_group_name_H-M   'P 1'
#
loop_
_entity.id
_entity.type
_entity.pdbx_description
1 polymer ?
#
loop_
_entity_poly.entity_id
_entity_poly.type
_entity_poly.pdbx_seq_one_letter_code
_entity_poly.pdbx_strand_id
1 'polypeptide(L)' 'NASDADLCHDLLSTEKYVSGNYDTAIFEFTNTQARELLNHIQKEEQQHGERIFKYMQQNGMYQVQ' A
#
# COMPACT_ATOMS: atom_id res chain seq x y z
N ASN A 1 13.04 18.25 -5.21
CA ASN A 1 13.25 18.07 -3.77
C ASN A 1 13.57 16.62 -3.48
N ALA A 2 14.80 16.30 -3.07
CA ALA A 2 15.18 14.94 -2.67
C ALA A 2 14.38 14.44 -1.46
N SER A 3 14.10 15.34 -0.50
CA SER A 3 13.27 15.04 0.68
C SER A 3 11.85 14.58 0.35
N ASP A 4 11.26 15.06 -0.74
CA ASP A 4 9.90 14.66 -1.14
C ASP A 4 9.91 13.25 -1.74
N ALA A 5 10.98 12.89 -2.45
CA ALA A 5 11.16 11.56 -3.01
C ALA A 5 11.40 10.51 -1.91
N ASP A 6 12.24 10.82 -0.92
CA ASP A 6 12.50 9.94 0.22
C ASP A 6 11.22 9.70 1.04
N LEU A 7 10.45 10.77 1.31
CA LEU A 7 9.16 10.65 2.00
C LEU A 7 8.17 9.76 1.23
N CYS A 8 8.05 9.94 -0.09
CA CYS A 8 7.17 9.09 -0.90
C CYS A 8 7.64 7.62 -0.92
N HIS A 9 8.95 7.37 -0.92
CA HIS A 9 9.51 6.03 -0.80
C HIS A 9 9.16 5.38 0.55
N ASP A 10 9.27 6.12 1.65
CA ASP A 10 8.93 5.63 2.98
C ASP A 10 7.43 5.34 3.09
N LEU A 11 6.58 6.24 2.59
CA LEU A 11 5.13 6.04 2.54
C LEU A 11 4.79 4.79 1.71
N LEU A 12 5.30 4.67 0.48
CA LEU A 12 5.02 3.51 -0.38
C LEU A 12 5.53 2.18 0.22
N SER A 13 6.69 2.21 0.90
CA SER A 13 7.23 1.04 1.60
C SER A 13 6.34 0.62 2.77
N THR A 14 5.84 1.60 3.53
CA THR A 14 4.92 1.38 4.65
C THR A 14 3.60 0.77 4.15
N GLU A 15 3.02 1.34 3.09
CA GLU A 15 1.78 0.82 2.47
C GLU A 15 1.94 -0.64 2.05
N LYS A 16 3.04 -0.97 1.35
CA LYS A 16 3.34 -2.36 0.93
C LYS A 16 3.47 -3.30 2.13
N TYR A 17 4.15 -2.86 3.20
CA TYR A 17 4.34 -3.67 4.40
C TYR A 17 3.02 -3.95 5.11
N VAL A 18 2.18 -2.93 5.31
CA VAL A 18 0.86 -3.09 5.94
C VAL A 18 -0.04 -3.98 5.09
N SER A 19 -0.06 -3.73 3.78
CA SER A 19 -0.87 -4.50 2.82
C SER A 19 -0.50 -5.99 2.80
N GLY A 20 0.79 -6.34 2.89
CA GLY A 20 1.23 -7.73 2.98
C GLY A 20 0.78 -8.42 4.28
N ASN A 21 0.71 -7.69 5.39
CA ASN A 21 0.18 -8.23 6.65
C ASN A 21 -1.33 -8.50 6.54
N TYR A 22 -2.07 -7.63 5.85
CA TYR A 22 -3.50 -7.83 5.62
C TYR A 22 -3.80 -9.05 4.76
N ASP A 23 -3.01 -9.34 3.71
CA ASP A 23 -3.19 -10.54 2.89
C ASP A 23 -3.12 -11.82 3.73
N THR A 24 -2.13 -11.91 4.64
CA THR A 24 -1.99 -13.06 5.55
C THR A 24 -3.17 -13.12 6.53
N ALA A 25 -3.49 -12.00 7.17
CA ALA A 25 -4.58 -11.95 8.14
C ALA A 25 -5.93 -12.31 7.52
N ILE A 26 -6.26 -11.78 6.33
CA ILE A 26 -7.48 -12.10 5.57
C ILE A 26 -7.59 -13.60 5.31
N PHE A 27 -6.48 -14.25 4.97
CA PHE A 27 -6.45 -15.70 4.71
C PHE A 27 -6.74 -16.51 5.97
N GLU A 28 -6.24 -16.07 7.13
CA GLU A 28 -6.34 -16.78 8.40
C GLU A 28 -7.61 -16.42 9.21
N PHE A 29 -8.33 -15.34 8.85
CA PHE A 29 -9.54 -14.92 9.56
C PHE A 29 -10.67 -15.95 9.43
N THR A 30 -11.13 -16.44 10.58
CA THR A 30 -12.27 -17.37 10.68
C THR A 30 -13.63 -16.66 10.77
N ASN A 31 -13.65 -15.37 11.15
CA ASN A 31 -14.85 -14.55 11.18
C ASN A 31 -15.06 -13.86 9.83
N THR A 32 -16.14 -14.23 9.13
CA THR A 32 -16.46 -13.70 7.78
C THR A 32 -16.64 -12.18 7.75
N GLN A 33 -17.29 -11.57 8.74
CA GLN A 33 -17.54 -10.12 8.76
C GLN A 33 -16.23 -9.35 8.96
N ALA A 34 -15.38 -9.82 9.87
CA ALA A 34 -14.05 -9.23 10.07
C ALA A 34 -13.17 -9.37 8.82
N ARG A 35 -13.24 -10.54 8.16
CA ARG A 35 -12.53 -10.79 6.89
C ARG A 35 -13.00 -9.86 5.77
N GLU A 36 -14.30 -9.64 5.64
CA GLU A 36 -14.86 -8.73 4.62
C GLU A 36 -14.46 -7.28 4.87
N LEU A 37 -14.51 -6.83 6.13
CA LEU A 37 -14.04 -5.51 6.51
C LEU A 37 -12.55 -5.33 6.20
N LEU A 38 -11.72 -6.31 6.56
CA LEU A 38 -10.29 -6.23 6.30
C LEU A 38 -9.96 -6.29 4.79
N ASN A 39 -10.73 -7.04 3.99
CA ASN A 39 -10.62 -7.00 2.53
C ASN A 39 -10.94 -5.62 1.96
N HIS A 40 -11.94 -4.93 2.52
CA HIS A 40 -12.24 -3.57 2.10
C HIS A 40 -11.07 -2.63 2.39
N ILE A 41 -10.53 -2.69 3.60
CA ILE A 41 -9.36 -1.88 4.00
C ILE A 41 -8.16 -2.22 3.11
N GLN A 42 -7.88 -3.49 2.86
CA GLN A 42 -6.79 -3.92 1.97
C GLN A 42 -6.91 -3.33 0.56
N LYS A 43 -8.13 -3.26 0.03
CA LYS A 43 -8.39 -2.61 -1.26
C LYS A 43 -8.12 -1.11 -1.20
N GLU A 44 -8.47 -0.44 -0.10
CA GLU A 44 -8.17 0.98 0.10
C GLU A 44 -6.65 1.23 0.16
N GLU A 45 -5.88 0.43 0.89
CA GLU A 45 -4.42 0.57 0.95
C GLU A 45 -3.74 0.30 -0.40
N GLN A 46 -4.25 -0.66 -1.18
CA GLN A 46 -3.76 -0.89 -2.55
C GLN A 46 -3.99 0.34 -3.44
N GLN A 47 -5.14 1.02 -3.29
CA GLN A 47 -5.39 2.28 -3.99
C GLN A 47 -4.49 3.41 -3.48
N HIS A 48 -4.18 3.45 -2.19
CA HIS A 48 -3.24 4.41 -1.60
C HIS A 48 -1.84 4.24 -2.20
N GLY A 49 -1.34 3.00 -2.20
CA GLY A 49 -0.08 2.63 -2.82
C GLY A 49 -0.03 2.96 -4.32
N GLU A 50 -1.12 2.71 -5.06
CA GLU A 50 -1.21 3.06 -6.48
C GLU A 50 -1.08 4.58 -6.70
N ARG A 51 -1.75 5.39 -5.87
CA ARG A 51 -1.67 6.86 -5.97
C ARG A 51 -0.26 7.38 -5.70
N ILE A 52 0.40 6.87 -4.65
CA ILE A 52 1.79 7.25 -4.33
C ILE A 52 2.72 6.83 -5.47
N PHE A 53 2.60 5.60 -5.95
CA PHE A 53 3.39 5.09 -7.07
C PHE A 53 3.24 5.96 -8.32
N LYS A 54 2.00 6.29 -8.73
CA LYS A 54 1.74 7.15 -9.90
C LYS A 54 2.33 8.54 -9.72
N TYR A 55 2.19 9.13 -8.54
CA TYR A 55 2.80 10.41 -8.22
C TYR A 55 4.32 10.36 -8.37
N MET A 56 4.97 9.36 -7.78
CA MET A 56 6.43 9.20 -7.86
C MET A 56 6.89 8.94 -9.29
N GLN A 57 6.17 8.12 -10.06
CA GLN A 57 6.48 7.84 -11.46
C GLN A 57 6.41 9.11 -12.32
N GLN A 58 5.35 9.90 -12.17
CA GLN A 58 5.16 11.17 -12.91
C GLN A 58 6.25 12.20 -12.58
N ASN A 59 6.78 12.17 -11.36
CA ASN A 59 7.83 13.08 -10.91
C ASN A 59 9.25 12.51 -11.06
N GLY A 60 9.42 11.36 -11.72
CA GLY A 60 10.73 10.72 -11.92
C GLY A 60 11.40 10.21 -10.64
N MET A 61 10.64 10.07 -9.55
CA MET A 61 11.12 9.64 -8.23
C MET A 61 11.18 8.12 -8.10
N TYR A 62 10.50 7.37 -8.97
CA TYR A 62 10.46 5.90 -8.91
C TYR A 62 10.85 5.29 -10.24
N GLN A 63 11.87 4.42 -10.23
CA GLN A 63 12.28 3.63 -11.39
C GLN A 63 11.53 2.29 -11.35
N VAL A 64 10.68 2.07 -12.35
CA VAL A 64 9.98 0.79 -12.51
C VAL A 64 11.01 -0.23 -13.03
N GLN A 65 11.13 -1.37 -12.34
CA GLN A 65 11.94 -2.51 -12.80
C GLN A 65 11.22 -3.27 -13.91
#